data_AF-A0A1I8B2N2-F1
#
_entry.id   AF-A0A1I8B2N2-F1
#
_cell.length_a   1.000
_cell.length_b   1.000
_cell.length_c   1.000
_cell.angle_alpha   90.00
_cell.angle_beta   90.00
_cell.angle_gamma   90.00
#
_symmetry.space_group_name_H-M   'P 1'
#
loop_
_entity.id
_entity.type
_entity.pdbx_description
1 polymer ?
#
loop_
_entity_poly.entity_id
_entity_poly.type
_entity_poly.pdbx_seq_one_letter_code
_entity_poly.pdbx_strand_id
1 'polypeptide(L)'
;MGYIFHQYGANTSFGSDGLSVLDAYRTRDIFKKDLKLMNMASKTFSCNVLPFNNIFPQLEKEEFALLLLILCSYPVGSKLSKYSKELLYKEQSFYIKMLMRHLQIKLGDVKGANRYVECLRLTDQAFISGQRYFLFVSYIETYLFNFN
;
A
#
# COMPACT_ATOMS: atom_id res chain seq x y z
N MET A 1 15.73 -1.51 -10.02
CA MET A 1 15.17 -2.79 -9.54
C MET A 1 13.66 -2.71 -9.68
N GLY A 2 13.09 -3.43 -10.66
CA GLY A 2 11.64 -3.51 -10.84
C GLY A 2 11.07 -4.64 -10.01
N TYR A 3 10.05 -4.35 -9.21
CA TYR A 3 9.31 -5.37 -8.47
C TYR A 3 8.15 -5.86 -9.35
N ILE A 4 8.06 -7.17 -9.53
CA ILE A 4 6.97 -7.80 -10.29
C ILE A 4 5.98 -8.36 -9.27
N PHE A 5 4.80 -7.73 -9.16
CA PHE A 5 3.71 -8.26 -8.36
C PHE A 5 3.02 -9.37 -9.14
N HIS A 6 3.49 -10.61 -9.01
CA HIS A 6 2.75 -11.76 -9.54
C HIS A 6 1.54 -12.06 -8.65
N GLN A 7 0.38 -12.32 -9.29
CA GLN A 7 -0.81 -12.93 -8.68
C GLN A 7 -0.48 -14.36 -8.23
N TYR A 8 0.13 -14.50 -7.06
CA TYR A 8 0.11 -15.74 -6.31
C TYR A 8 -0.41 -15.40 -4.92
N GLY A 9 -1.30 -16.24 -4.37
CA GLY A 9 -1.94 -16.08 -3.05
C GLY A 9 -1.00 -16.11 -1.85
N ALA A 10 0.22 -15.62 -2.01
CA ALA A 10 1.21 -15.44 -0.97
C ALA A 10 1.14 -14.00 -0.46
N ASN A 11 1.07 -13.89 0.87
CA ASN A 11 1.00 -12.61 1.58
C ASN A 11 2.37 -11.90 1.61
N THR A 12 3.14 -11.92 0.53
CA THR A 12 4.52 -11.38 0.53
C THR A 12 4.89 -10.77 -0.82
N SER A 13 5.61 -9.64 -0.78
CA SER A 13 6.20 -9.04 -1.98
C SER A 13 7.39 -9.89 -2.46
N PHE A 14 7.46 -10.23 -3.75
CA PHE A 14 8.53 -11.03 -4.34
C PHE A 14 9.43 -10.21 -5.27
N GLY A 15 10.72 -10.54 -5.28
CA GLY A 15 11.66 -10.10 -6.30
C GLY A 15 11.50 -10.88 -7.60
N SER A 16 12.15 -10.41 -8.67
CA SER A 16 12.19 -11.11 -9.96
C SER A 16 12.89 -12.48 -9.91
N ASP A 17 13.61 -12.74 -8.82
CA ASP A 17 14.27 -14.00 -8.47
C ASP A 17 13.34 -15.00 -7.75
N GLY A 18 12.08 -14.63 -7.52
CA GLY A 18 11.11 -15.46 -6.80
C GLY A 18 11.34 -15.53 -5.29
N LEU A 19 12.30 -14.78 -4.75
CA LEU A 19 12.50 -14.64 -3.30
C LEU A 19 11.56 -13.56 -2.76
N SER A 20 10.96 -13.79 -1.59
CA SER A 20 10.25 -12.70 -0.94
C SER A 20 11.25 -11.63 -0.51
N VAL A 21 10.85 -10.36 -0.57
CA VAL A 21 11.69 -9.24 -0.10
C VAL A 21 12.12 -9.48 1.36
N LEU A 22 11.25 -10.10 2.17
CA LEU A 22 11.58 -10.50 3.54
C LEU A 22 12.66 -11.59 3.58
N ASP A 23 12.62 -12.58 2.70
CA ASP A 23 13.63 -13.64 2.65
C ASP A 23 14.99 -13.11 2.18
N ALA A 24 15.00 -12.14 1.27
CA ALA A 24 16.21 -11.42 0.87
C ALA A 24 16.87 -10.66 2.04
N TYR A 25 16.08 -10.17 3.01
CA TYR A 25 16.61 -9.58 4.24
C TYR A 25 17.04 -10.65 5.26
N ARG A 26 16.31 -11.77 5.37
CA ARG A 26 16.62 -12.88 6.30
C ARG A 26 17.94 -13.57 6.02
N THR A 27 18.40 -13.57 4.77
CA THR A 27 19.68 -14.20 4.39
C THR A 27 20.90 -13.42 4.88
N ARG A 28 20.74 -12.16 5.32
CA ARG A 28 21.83 -11.34 5.85
C ARG A 28 21.98 -11.53 7.37
N ASP A 29 23.18 -11.88 7.83
CA ASP A 29 23.46 -12.19 9.24
C ASP A 29 23.15 -11.04 10.21
N ILE A 30 23.22 -9.80 9.73
CA ILE A 30 22.94 -8.60 10.51
C ILE A 30 21.44 -8.51 10.86
N PHE A 31 20.56 -9.01 9.97
CA PHE A 31 19.11 -9.04 10.19
C PHE A 31 18.70 -10.19 11.12
N LYS A 32 19.37 -11.34 11.07
CA LYS A 32 19.09 -12.46 11.98
C LYS A 32 19.29 -12.12 13.45
N LYS A 33 20.21 -11.18 13.75
CA LYS A 33 20.58 -10.79 15.12
C LYS A 33 19.69 -9.68 15.70
N ASP A 34 19.05 -8.86 14.85
CA ASP A 34 18.17 -7.78 15.29
C ASP A 34 16.69 -8.17 15.18
N LEU A 35 16.14 -8.67 16.29
CA LEU A 35 14.74 -9.10 16.39
C LEU A 35 13.74 -7.96 16.10
N LYS A 36 14.12 -6.71 16.41
CA LYS A 36 13.28 -5.52 16.20
C LYS A 36 13.20 -5.22 14.70
N LEU A 37 14.34 -5.27 14.01
CA LEU A 37 14.42 -5.11 12.56
C LEU A 37 13.64 -6.19 11.82
N MET A 38 13.73 -7.45 12.26
CA MET A 38 12.96 -8.56 11.70
C MET A 38 11.44 -8.38 11.87
N ASN A 39 11.01 -7.91 13.05
CA ASN A 39 9.60 -7.58 13.30
C ASN A 39 9.12 -6.42 12.41
N MET A 40 9.95 -5.40 12.18
CA MET A 40 9.63 -4.30 11.26
C MET A 40 9.52 -4.82 9.81
N ALA A 41 10.49 -5.63 9.35
CA ALA A 41 10.48 -6.21 8.02
C ALA A 41 9.22 -7.06 7.77
N SER A 42 8.85 -7.93 8.73
CA SER A 42 7.65 -8.76 8.61
C SER A 42 6.36 -7.92 8.52
N LYS A 43 6.22 -6.89 9.36
CA LYS A 43 5.07 -5.98 9.32
C LYS A 43 5.00 -5.18 8.01
N THR A 44 6.14 -4.87 7.42
CA THR A 44 6.25 -4.07 6.20
C THR A 44 6.01 -4.90 4.94
N PHE A 45 6.50 -6.14 4.86
CA PHE A 45 6.47 -6.92 3.61
C PHE A 45 5.51 -8.10 3.62
N SER A 46 5.04 -8.55 4.79
CA SER A 46 4.13 -9.69 4.90
C SER A 46 2.72 -9.31 5.34
N CYS A 47 2.61 -8.39 6.30
CA CYS A 47 1.29 -8.02 6.85
C CYS A 47 0.56 -6.94 6.03
N ASN A 48 1.25 -6.22 5.16
CA ASN A 48 0.71 -5.09 4.40
C ASN A 48 -0.23 -5.50 3.26
N VAL A 49 -0.07 -6.70 2.72
CA VAL A 49 -0.92 -7.23 1.63
C VAL A 49 -2.17 -7.96 2.15
N LEU A 50 -2.18 -8.37 3.42
CA LEU A 50 -3.32 -9.09 4.02
C LEU A 50 -4.66 -8.36 3.86
N PRO A 51 -4.78 -7.04 4.07
CA PRO A 51 -6.04 -6.34 3.88
C PRO A 51 -6.58 -6.47 2.44
N PHE A 52 -5.69 -6.43 1.45
CA PHE A 52 -6.04 -6.53 0.03
C PHE A 52 -6.43 -7.95 -0.39
N ASN A 53 -5.87 -8.96 0.28
CA ASN A 53 -6.24 -10.36 0.05
C ASN A 53 -7.53 -10.77 0.77
N ASN A 54 -7.85 -10.11 1.88
CA ASN A 54 -9.02 -10.44 2.71
C ASN A 54 -10.31 -9.74 2.26
N ILE A 55 -10.25 -8.81 1.31
CA ILE A 55 -11.44 -8.14 0.80
C ILE A 55 -12.22 -9.13 -0.09
N PHE A 56 -13.51 -9.33 0.19
CA PHE A 56 -14.37 -10.26 -0.55
C PHE A 56 -15.66 -9.58 -1.03
N PRO A 57 -16.01 -9.65 -2.33
CA PRO A 57 -15.24 -10.27 -3.41
C PRO A 57 -13.88 -9.57 -3.63
N GLN A 58 -12.96 -10.22 -4.33
CA GLN A 58 -11.65 -9.63 -4.62
C GLN A 58 -11.81 -8.31 -5.41
N LEU A 59 -10.88 -7.36 -5.24
CA LEU A 59 -10.92 -6.10 -5.98
C LEU A 59 -10.87 -6.36 -7.49
N GLU A 60 -11.79 -5.71 -8.20
CA GLU A 60 -11.73 -5.68 -9.65
C GLU A 60 -10.72 -4.65 -10.16
N LYS A 61 -10.38 -4.74 -11.45
CA LYS A 61 -9.37 -3.87 -12.07
C LYS A 61 -9.78 -2.40 -11.98
N GLU A 62 -11.06 -2.11 -12.17
CA GLU A 62 -11.65 -0.78 -12.12
C GLU A 62 -11.63 -0.22 -10.69
N GLU A 63 -12.02 -1.03 -9.70
CA GLU A 63 -11.95 -0.68 -8.29
C GLU A 63 -10.50 -0.37 -7.89
N PHE A 64 -9.57 -1.24 -8.27
CA PHE A 64 -8.15 -1.08 -8.00
C PHE A 64 -7.55 0.16 -8.68
N ALA A 65 -7.88 0.42 -9.93
CA ALA A 65 -7.42 1.60 -10.67
C ALA A 65 -7.94 2.90 -10.02
N LEU A 66 -9.20 2.95 -9.61
CA LEU A 66 -9.77 4.10 -8.91
C LEU A 66 -9.11 4.30 -7.53
N LEU A 67 -8.84 3.23 -6.80
CA LEU A 67 -8.09 3.29 -5.54
C LEU A 67 -6.68 3.87 -5.73
N LEU A 68 -5.96 3.45 -6.79
CA LEU A 68 -4.66 4.02 -7.13
C LEU A 68 -4.74 5.52 -7.45
N LEU A 69 -5.73 5.93 -8.25
CA LEU A 69 -5.94 7.34 -8.57
C LEU A 69 -6.25 8.18 -7.32
N ILE A 70 -7.04 7.66 -6.39
CA ILE A 70 -7.35 8.30 -5.10
C ILE A 70 -6.08 8.48 -4.26
N LEU A 71 -5.21 7.46 -4.21
CA LEU A 71 -3.94 7.51 -3.49
C LEU A 71 -2.95 8.50 -4.12
N CYS A 72 -2.80 8.47 -5.45
CA CYS A 72 -1.91 9.37 -6.19
C CYS A 72 -2.36 10.84 -6.14
N SER A 73 -3.66 11.08 -5.97
CA SER A 73 -4.23 12.43 -5.86
C SER A 73 -4.19 13.00 -4.43
N TYR A 74 -3.52 12.33 -3.48
CA TYR A 74 -3.49 12.80 -2.10
C TYR A 74 -2.66 14.08 -1.97
N PRO A 75 -3.23 15.20 -1.52
CA PRO A 75 -2.59 16.52 -1.55
C PRO A 75 -1.63 16.73 -0.37
N VAL A 76 -0.72 15.78 -0.14
CA VAL A 76 0.24 15.82 0.96
C VAL A 76 1.64 16.11 0.45
N GLY A 77 2.25 17.13 1.05
CA GLY A 77 3.59 17.60 0.72
C GLY A 77 3.78 19.04 1.16
N SER A 78 4.79 19.30 1.98
CA SER A 78 5.15 20.65 2.43
C SER A 78 5.59 21.55 1.28
N LYS A 79 6.09 20.97 0.18
CA LYS A 79 6.60 21.67 -1.01
C LYS A 79 5.55 21.96 -2.09
N LEU A 80 4.31 21.48 -1.93
CA LEU A 80 3.26 21.72 -2.92
C LEU A 80 2.69 23.13 -2.78
N SER A 81 2.55 23.83 -3.91
CA SER A 81 1.85 25.12 -3.96
C SER A 81 0.39 24.99 -3.53
N LYS A 82 -0.23 26.08 -3.08
CA LYS A 82 -1.66 26.09 -2.75
C LYS A 82 -2.51 25.63 -3.94
N TYR A 83 -2.21 26.14 -5.13
CA TYR A 83 -2.89 25.76 -6.37
C TYR A 83 -2.76 24.25 -6.66
N SER A 84 -1.57 23.68 -6.53
CA SER A 84 -1.34 22.24 -6.74
C SER A 84 -2.14 21.39 -5.75
N LYS A 85 -2.21 21.81 -4.48
CA LYS A 85 -3.03 21.12 -3.47
C LYS A 85 -4.51 21.17 -3.82
N GLU A 86 -5.02 22.32 -4.22
CA GLU A 86 -6.42 22.49 -4.66
C GLU A 86 -6.75 21.61 -5.87
N LEU A 87 -5.84 21.54 -6.86
CA LEU A 87 -5.99 20.67 -8.02
C LEU A 87 -6.06 19.19 -7.59
N LEU A 88 -5.14 18.73 -6.76
CA LEU A 88 -5.11 17.36 -6.25
C LEU A 88 -6.36 17.02 -5.42
N TYR A 89 -6.84 17.94 -4.58
CA TYR A 89 -8.12 17.77 -3.86
C TYR A 89 -9.30 17.60 -4.81
N LYS A 90 -9.33 18.37 -5.90
CA LYS A 90 -10.40 18.29 -6.90
C LYS A 90 -10.39 16.93 -7.62
N GLU A 91 -9.22 16.48 -8.07
CA GLU A 91 -9.04 15.16 -8.70
C GLU A 91 -9.39 14.03 -7.74
N GLN A 92 -8.90 14.09 -6.50
CA GLN A 92 -9.22 13.08 -5.49
C GLN A 92 -10.73 12.99 -5.23
N SER A 93 -11.40 14.13 -5.09
CA SER A 93 -12.85 14.19 -4.91
C SER A 93 -13.62 13.63 -6.09
N PHE A 94 -13.12 13.85 -7.32
CA PHE A 94 -13.70 13.30 -8.54
C PHE A 94 -13.61 11.77 -8.56
N TYR A 95 -12.42 11.20 -8.31
CA TYR A 95 -12.23 9.75 -8.30
C TYR A 95 -12.98 9.05 -7.15
N ILE A 96 -13.07 9.68 -5.98
CA ILE A 96 -13.92 9.21 -4.87
C ILE A 96 -15.38 9.06 -5.30
N LYS A 97 -15.93 10.09 -5.96
CA LYS A 97 -17.32 10.06 -6.45
C LYS A 97 -17.51 9.02 -7.54
N MET A 98 -16.53 8.87 -8.44
CA MET A 98 -16.56 7.83 -9.47
C MET A 98 -16.59 6.43 -8.86
N LEU A 99 -15.76 6.16 -7.85
CA LEU A 99 -15.75 4.86 -7.16
C LEU A 99 -17.09 4.56 -6.50
N MET A 100 -17.65 5.51 -5.74
CA MET A 100 -18.95 5.34 -5.11
C MET A 100 -20.04 5.05 -6.15
N ARG A 101 -20.10 5.84 -7.23
CA ARG A 101 -21.08 5.64 -8.31
C ARG A 101 -20.91 4.29 -9.02
N HIS A 102 -19.68 3.90 -9.33
CA HIS A 102 -19.36 2.61 -9.94
C HIS A 102 -19.90 1.46 -9.08
N LEU A 103 -19.64 1.50 -7.78
CA LEU A 103 -20.07 0.47 -6.84
C LEU A 103 -21.60 0.44 -6.66
N GLN A 104 -22.26 1.59 -6.58
CA GLN A 104 -23.71 1.67 -6.46
C GLN A 104 -24.43 1.19 -7.73
N ILE A 105 -23.94 1.55 -8.92
CA ILE A 105 -24.51 1.06 -10.19
C ILE A 105 -24.43 -0.46 -10.26
N LYS A 106 -23.32 -1.03 -9.80
CA LYS A 106 -23.04 -2.45 -9.94
C LYS A 106 -23.70 -3.32 -8.87
N LEU A 107 -23.73 -2.86 -7.62
CA LEU A 107 -24.15 -3.65 -6.46
C LEU A 107 -25.48 -3.17 -5.86
N GLY A 108 -26.00 -2.04 -6.31
CA GLY A 108 -27.11 -1.31 -5.68
C GLY A 108 -26.63 -0.39 -4.56
N ASP A 109 -27.50 0.53 -4.12
CA ASP A 109 -27.11 1.63 -3.22
C ASP A 109 -26.48 1.16 -1.91
N VAL A 110 -27.12 0.23 -1.20
CA VAL A 110 -26.68 -0.23 0.13
C VAL A 110 -25.41 -1.08 0.05
N LYS A 111 -25.39 -2.08 -0.85
CA LYS A 111 -24.21 -2.96 -1.01
C LYS A 111 -23.02 -2.20 -1.60
N GLY A 112 -23.28 -1.28 -2.54
CA GLY A 112 -22.27 -0.40 -3.11
C GLY A 112 -21.64 0.51 -2.06
N ALA A 113 -22.45 1.09 -1.16
CA ALA A 113 -21.95 1.89 -0.05
C ALA A 113 -21.08 1.07 0.92
N ASN A 114 -21.50 -0.15 1.27
CA ASN A 114 -20.70 -1.04 2.12
C ASN A 114 -19.36 -1.38 1.48
N ARG A 115 -19.36 -1.76 0.20
CA ARG A 115 -18.14 -2.03 -0.56
C ARG A 115 -17.24 -0.80 -0.67
N TYR A 116 -17.83 0.38 -0.82
CA TYR A 116 -17.09 1.63 -0.85
C TYR A 116 -16.33 1.88 0.46
N VAL A 117 -16.94 1.61 1.60
CA VAL A 117 -16.28 1.70 2.92
C VAL A 117 -15.11 0.70 3.03
N GLU A 118 -15.25 -0.52 2.52
CA GLU A 118 -14.15 -1.48 2.47
C GLU A 118 -12.99 -0.97 1.61
N CYS A 119 -13.29 -0.43 0.43
CA CYS A 119 -12.30 0.18 -0.46
C CYS A 119 -11.55 1.35 0.21
N LEU A 120 -12.26 2.24 0.93
CA LEU A 120 -11.62 3.32 1.68
C LEU A 120 -10.72 2.79 2.80
N ARG A 121 -11.13 1.75 3.52
CA ARG A 121 -10.27 1.12 4.54
C ARG A 121 -8.97 0.59 3.93
N LEU A 122 -9.00 0.08 2.70
CA LEU A 122 -7.77 -0.31 1.99
C LEU A 122 -6.85 0.87 1.71
N THR A 123 -7.39 2.05 1.39
CA THR A 123 -6.57 3.26 1.22
C THR A 123 -5.87 3.66 2.51
N ASP A 124 -6.56 3.60 3.66
CA ASP A 124 -5.97 3.87 4.96
C ASP A 124 -4.85 2.87 5.30
N GLN A 125 -5.10 1.58 5.03
CA GLN A 125 -4.08 0.54 5.22
C GLN A 125 -2.86 0.75 4.30
N ALA A 126 -3.04 1.27 3.09
CA ALA A 126 -1.93 1.63 2.20
C ALA A 126 -1.06 2.74 2.81
N PHE A 127 -1.67 3.79 3.38
CA PHE A 127 -0.92 4.86 4.07
C PHE A 127 -0.14 4.34 5.27
N ILE A 128 -0.78 3.53 6.12
CA ILE A 128 -0.13 2.91 7.29
C ILE A 128 1.05 2.04 6.84
N SER A 129 0.87 1.27 5.77
CA SER A 129 1.93 0.43 5.21
C SER A 129 3.09 1.25 4.65
N GLY A 130 2.80 2.37 3.99
CA GLY A 130 3.80 3.33 3.51
C GLY A 130 4.64 3.92 4.64
N GLN A 131 4.01 4.29 5.77
CA GLN A 131 4.73 4.79 6.95
C GLN A 131 5.64 3.71 7.56
N ARG A 132 5.17 2.46 7.64
CA ARG A 132 5.97 1.32 8.12
C ARG A 132 7.16 1.05 7.21
N TYR A 133 6.96 1.13 5.90
CA TYR A 133 8.04 1.01 4.92
C TYR A 133 9.07 2.12 5.09
N PHE A 134 8.63 3.37 5.20
CA PHE A 134 9.52 4.51 5.43
C PHE A 134 10.35 4.33 6.71
N LEU A 135 9.71 3.96 7.83
CA LEU A 135 10.40 3.70 9.10
C LEU A 135 11.44 2.59 8.98
N PHE A 136 11.10 1.51 8.27
CA PHE A 136 12.01 0.39 8.03
C PHE A 136 13.24 0.83 7.21
N VAL A 137 13.03 1.56 6.11
CA VAL A 137 14.12 2.08 5.27
C VAL A 137 15.00 3.05 6.06
N SER A 138 14.42 4.01 6.78
CA SER A 138 15.19 4.96 7.60
C SER A 138 16.02 4.26 8.68
N TYR A 139 15.49 3.19 9.28
CA TYR A 139 16.25 2.39 10.24
C TYR A 139 17.45 1.71 9.58
N ILE A 140 17.25 1.09 8.41
CA ILE A 140 18.36 0.49 7.63
C ILE A 140 19.42 1.54 7.30
N GLU A 141 19.01 2.68 6.73
CA GLU A 141 19.95 3.75 6.34
C GLU A 141 20.72 4.29 7.55
N THR A 142 20.04 4.52 8.67
CA THR A 142 20.66 5.13 9.84
C THR A 142 21.59 4.17 10.58
N TYR A 143 21.20 2.90 10.73
CA TYR A 143 21.89 1.96 11.62
C TYR A 143 22.76 0.92 10.90
N LEU A 144 22.49 0.60 9.63
CA LEU A 144 23.26 -0.41 8.90
C LEU A 144 24.28 0.18 7.92
N PHE A 145 24.01 1.36 7.36
CA PHE A 145 24.93 2.00 6.41
C PHE A 145 25.89 3.01 7.04
N ASN A 146 25.60 3.55 8.23
CA ASN A 146 26.49 4.51 8.91
C ASN A 146 27.46 3.88 9.94
N PHE A 147 27.42 2.55 10.12
CA PHE A 147 28.28 1.82 11.08
C PHE A 147 29.20 0.78 10.41
N ASN A 148 29.35 0.85 9.09
CA ASN A 148 30.38 0.13 8.31
C ASN A 148 31.23 1.15 7.55
#